data_AF-A0A8J2WV89-F1
#
_entry.id   AF-A0A8J2WV89-F1
#
_cell.length_a   1.000
_cell.length_b   1.000
_cell.length_c   1.000
_cell.angle_alpha   90.00
_cell.angle_beta   90.00
_cell.angle_gamma   90.00
#
_symmetry.space_group_name_H-M   'P 1'
#
loop_
_entity.id
_entity.type
_entity.pdbx_description
1 polymer ?
#
loop_
_entity_poly.entity_id
_entity_poly.type
_entity_poly.pdbx_seq_one_letter_code
_entity_poly.pdbx_strand_id
1 'polypeptide(L)'
;MEMPEFKLILVGDGGVGKTTFVKRHLTGEFEKKYVATLGVEVHPLVFHTNRGPIKFNVWDTAGQERFGGLRDGYYIQGQCAIVMFDVTSRITYKNVPNWHRDLTRVCENIPIVLTGNKVEIKDRKVKAKQITFHRKKNLQYYDISAKSNYNFEKPFLWLARKLCGDNNLHFVEAPALAPPEFNIDAADAARYEAELREAANIPLPEDDDDL
;
A
#
# COMPACT_ATOMS: atom_id res chain seq x y z
N MET A 1 -10.00 28.30 3.24
CA MET A 1 -9.33 27.53 2.17
C MET A 1 -9.98 26.18 2.10
N GLU A 2 -10.18 25.66 0.91
CA GLU A 2 -10.70 24.31 0.69
C GLU A 2 -9.63 23.27 1.08
N MET A 3 -10.04 22.16 1.68
CA MET A 3 -9.14 21.10 2.11
C MET A 3 -8.56 20.39 0.87
N PRO A 4 -7.22 20.19 0.77
CA PRO A 4 -6.64 19.43 -0.34
C PRO A 4 -7.17 18.00 -0.38
N GLU A 5 -7.65 17.58 -1.55
CA GLU A 5 -8.14 16.22 -1.78
C GLU A 5 -7.37 15.53 -2.91
N PHE A 6 -7.04 14.26 -2.70
CA PHE A 6 -6.29 13.45 -3.65
C PHE A 6 -7.01 12.14 -3.95
N LYS A 7 -7.14 11.80 -5.22
CA LYS A 7 -7.58 10.46 -5.65
C LYS A 7 -6.44 9.47 -5.48
N LEU A 8 -6.63 8.48 -4.60
CA LEU A 8 -5.69 7.38 -4.34
C LEU A 8 -6.23 6.07 -4.89
N ILE A 9 -5.51 5.47 -5.83
CA ILE A 9 -5.85 4.17 -6.41
C ILE A 9 -5.25 3.04 -5.57
N LEU A 10 -6.08 2.15 -5.04
CA LEU A 10 -5.61 0.98 -4.28
C LEU A 10 -5.84 -0.30 -5.08
N VAL A 11 -4.73 -0.92 -5.51
CA VAL A 11 -4.72 -2.10 -6.40
C VAL A 11 -3.87 -3.23 -5.85
N GLY A 12 -4.06 -4.43 -6.38
CA GLY A 12 -3.41 -5.66 -5.94
C GLY A 12 -4.36 -6.85 -5.99
N ASP A 13 -3.82 -8.06 -5.89
CA ASP A 13 -4.58 -9.29 -5.98
C ASP A 13 -5.74 -9.37 -4.96
N GLY A 14 -6.72 -10.23 -5.24
CA GLY A 14 -7.77 -10.55 -4.29
C GLY A 14 -7.20 -11.14 -2.99
N GLY A 15 -7.75 -10.76 -1.84
CA GLY A 15 -7.35 -11.32 -0.55
C GLY A 15 -6.03 -10.78 0.04
N VAL A 16 -5.34 -9.84 -0.61
CA VAL A 16 -4.10 -9.23 -0.07
C VAL A 16 -4.34 -8.32 1.13
N GLY A 17 -5.59 -7.87 1.35
CA GLY A 17 -6.00 -7.06 2.51
C GLY A 17 -6.28 -5.59 2.22
N LYS A 18 -6.54 -5.20 0.96
CA LYS A 18 -6.85 -3.82 0.54
C LYS A 18 -8.03 -3.22 1.30
N THR A 19 -9.20 -3.86 1.24
CA THR A 19 -10.41 -3.42 1.96
C THR A 19 -10.20 -3.35 3.46
N THR A 20 -9.55 -4.35 4.06
CA THR A 20 -9.21 -4.34 5.49
C THR A 20 -8.30 -3.17 5.86
N PHE A 21 -7.32 -2.85 5.01
CA PHE A 21 -6.41 -1.73 5.22
C PHE A 21 -7.14 -0.38 5.16
N VAL A 22 -8.09 -0.22 4.24
CA VAL A 22 -8.89 1.02 4.12
C VAL A 22 -9.90 1.15 5.25
N LYS A 23 -10.72 0.12 5.48
CA LYS A 23 -11.74 0.14 6.53
C LYS A 23 -11.14 0.37 7.91
N ARG A 24 -9.95 -0.18 8.16
CA ARG A 24 -9.28 0.04 9.44
C ARG A 24 -8.78 1.47 9.64
N HIS A 25 -8.46 2.22 8.58
CA HIS A 25 -8.25 3.67 8.70
C HIS A 25 -9.56 4.43 8.90
N LEU A 26 -10.68 3.93 8.35
CA LEU A 26 -11.97 4.60 8.38
C LEU A 26 -12.71 4.43 9.71
N THR A 27 -12.77 3.19 10.23
CA THR A 27 -13.58 2.84 11.41
C THR A 27 -12.72 2.44 12.61
N GLY A 28 -11.42 2.24 12.42
CA GLY A 28 -10.53 1.67 13.43
C GLY A 28 -10.66 0.16 13.60
N GLU A 29 -11.71 -0.48 13.05
CA GLU A 29 -12.00 -1.89 13.28
C GLU A 29 -11.26 -2.82 12.31
N PHE A 30 -10.93 -4.03 12.79
CA PHE A 30 -10.39 -5.09 11.96
C PHE A 30 -11.48 -6.03 11.46
N GLU A 31 -11.70 -6.06 10.14
CA GLU A 31 -12.64 -6.97 9.53
C GLU A 31 -12.02 -8.35 9.28
N LYS A 32 -12.46 -9.36 10.05
CA LYS A 32 -11.96 -10.75 9.96
C LYS A 32 -12.50 -11.51 8.73
N LYS A 33 -13.69 -11.15 8.26
CA LYS A 33 -14.37 -11.86 7.18
C LYS A 33 -13.90 -11.29 5.86
N TYR A 34 -13.36 -12.14 5.00
CA TYR A 34 -13.11 -11.76 3.61
C TYR A 34 -14.43 -11.74 2.85
N VAL A 35 -14.84 -10.54 2.45
CA VAL A 35 -15.88 -10.31 1.44
C VAL A 35 -15.19 -9.68 0.24
N ALA A 36 -15.32 -10.30 -0.93
CA ALA A 36 -14.69 -9.76 -2.14
C ALA A 36 -15.37 -8.45 -2.55
N THR A 37 -14.58 -7.40 -2.78
CA THR A 37 -15.06 -6.14 -3.35
C THR A 37 -15.64 -6.39 -4.73
N LEU A 38 -16.80 -5.80 -5.02
CA LEU A 38 -17.44 -5.83 -6.34
C LEU A 38 -17.14 -4.49 -7.04
N GLY A 39 -16.31 -4.51 -8.09
CA GLY A 39 -15.91 -3.28 -8.80
C GLY A 39 -15.00 -2.39 -7.95
N VAL A 40 -15.53 -1.26 -7.47
CA VAL A 40 -14.79 -0.27 -6.67
C VAL A 40 -15.66 0.30 -5.55
N GLU A 41 -15.05 0.48 -4.38
CA GLU A 41 -15.61 1.29 -3.30
C GLU A 41 -14.72 2.53 -3.06
N VAL A 42 -15.34 3.70 -2.85
CA VAL A 42 -14.61 4.94 -2.59
C VAL A 42 -14.75 5.33 -1.13
N HIS A 43 -13.62 5.45 -0.45
CA HIS A 43 -13.54 5.73 0.98
C HIS A 43 -12.79 7.04 1.22
N PRO A 44 -13.43 8.11 1.73
CA PRO A 44 -12.74 9.34 2.08
C PRO A 44 -11.99 9.16 3.41
N LEU A 45 -10.66 9.25 3.38
CA LEU A 45 -9.79 9.21 4.55
C LEU A 45 -9.17 10.58 4.79
N VAL A 46 -9.40 11.16 5.96
CA VAL A 46 -8.85 12.46 6.35
C VAL A 46 -7.67 12.26 7.30
N PHE A 47 -6.55 12.91 6.99
CA PHE A 47 -5.35 12.89 7.83
C PHE A 47 -5.03 14.33 8.27
N HIS A 48 -4.86 14.55 9.58
CA HIS A 48 -4.46 15.84 10.12
C HIS A 48 -2.94 15.97 10.11
N THR A 49 -2.43 16.98 9.41
CA THR A 49 -1.00 17.25 9.29
C THR A 49 -0.61 18.54 9.98
N ASN A 50 0.70 18.77 10.16
CA ASN A 50 1.25 20.05 10.59
C ASN A 50 1.05 21.22 9.58
N ARG A 51 0.38 20.97 8.45
CA ARG A 51 -0.03 21.95 7.43
C ARG A 51 -1.56 22.07 7.29
N GLY A 52 -2.31 21.40 8.17
CA GLY A 52 -3.76 21.28 8.07
C GLY A 52 -4.19 19.89 7.56
N PRO A 53 -5.52 19.66 7.47
CA PRO A 53 -6.05 18.38 7.03
C PRO A 53 -5.81 18.16 5.54
N ILE A 54 -5.61 16.91 5.15
CA ILE A 54 -5.63 16.43 3.76
C ILE A 54 -6.60 15.26 3.65
N LYS A 55 -7.24 15.09 2.50
CA LYS A 55 -8.12 13.96 2.23
C LYS A 55 -7.58 13.07 1.11
N PHE A 56 -7.55 11.78 1.34
CA PHE A 56 -7.42 10.78 0.28
C PHE A 56 -8.80 10.18 0.01
N ASN A 57 -9.31 10.39 -1.21
CA ASN A 57 -10.44 9.62 -1.71
C ASN A 57 -9.87 8.29 -2.23
N VAL A 58 -9.91 7.25 -1.39
CA VAL A 58 -9.32 5.94 -1.68
C VAL A 58 -10.28 5.10 -2.51
N TRP A 59 -9.86 4.76 -3.73
CA TRP A 59 -10.58 3.87 -4.64
C TRP A 59 -10.09 2.44 -4.38
N ASP A 60 -10.78 1.72 -3.49
CA ASP A 60 -10.53 0.31 -3.18
C ASP A 60 -11.10 -0.58 -4.29
N THR A 61 -10.19 -1.12 -5.12
CA THR A 61 -10.56 -1.89 -6.31
C THR A 61 -10.65 -3.39 -6.03
N ALA A 62 -11.54 -4.08 -6.76
CA ALA A 62 -11.61 -5.53 -6.75
C ALA A 62 -10.32 -6.17 -7.29
N GLY A 63 -9.70 -7.01 -6.47
CA GLY A 63 -8.48 -7.75 -6.85
C GLY A 63 -8.74 -9.05 -7.63
N GLN A 64 -10.00 -9.38 -7.90
CA GLN A 64 -10.44 -10.65 -8.50
C GLN A 64 -10.75 -10.55 -10.00
N GLU A 65 -10.79 -9.35 -10.56
CA GLU A 65 -11.32 -9.17 -11.91
C GLU A 65 -10.38 -9.82 -12.95
N ARG A 66 -10.89 -10.82 -13.66
CA ARG A 66 -10.12 -11.56 -14.68
C ARG A 66 -10.14 -10.86 -16.05
N PHE A 67 -10.83 -9.72 -16.17
CA PHE A 67 -11.09 -9.05 -17.44
C PHE A 67 -10.71 -7.57 -17.35
N GLY A 68 -9.59 -7.20 -17.97
CA GLY A 68 -8.92 -5.90 -17.86
C GLY A 68 -9.58 -4.71 -18.56
N GLY A 69 -10.92 -4.68 -18.68
CA GLY A 69 -11.64 -3.59 -19.36
C GLY A 69 -12.26 -2.55 -18.43
N LEU A 70 -12.88 -2.97 -17.32
CA LEU A 70 -13.52 -2.05 -16.35
C LEU A 70 -12.49 -1.31 -15.46
N ARG A 71 -11.27 -1.82 -15.37
CA ARG A 71 -10.20 -1.32 -14.48
C ARG A 71 -9.65 0.03 -14.89
N ASP A 72 -9.47 0.27 -16.19
CA ASP A 72 -8.88 1.51 -16.70
C ASP A 72 -9.72 2.73 -16.29
N GLY A 73 -11.05 2.58 -16.32
CA GLY A 73 -11.98 3.63 -15.89
C GLY A 73 -11.82 4.03 -14.42
N TYR A 74 -11.44 3.09 -13.54
CA TYR A 74 -11.19 3.39 -12.13
C TYR A 74 -9.90 4.19 -11.93
N TYR A 75 -8.91 4.02 -12.82
CA TYR A 75 -7.61 4.67 -12.72
C TYR A 75 -7.63 6.12 -13.18
N ILE A 76 -8.49 6.49 -14.13
CA ILE A 76 -8.57 7.84 -14.72
C ILE A 76 -8.48 8.93 -13.64
N GLN A 77 -7.60 9.91 -13.84
CA GLN A 77 -7.34 11.03 -12.92
C GLN A 77 -6.82 10.60 -11.53
N GLY A 78 -6.27 9.39 -11.38
CA GLY A 78 -5.52 9.01 -10.19
C GLY A 78 -4.36 9.97 -9.97
N GLN A 79 -4.20 10.47 -8.73
CA GLN A 79 -3.10 11.38 -8.36
C GLN A 79 -2.00 10.65 -7.60
N CYS A 80 -2.30 9.50 -7.01
CA CYS A 80 -1.35 8.62 -6.34
C CYS A 80 -1.87 7.20 -6.28
N ALA A 81 -1.02 6.23 -5.93
CA ALA A 81 -1.45 4.85 -5.80
C ALA A 81 -0.73 4.05 -4.71
N ILE A 82 -1.39 3.01 -4.26
CA ILE A 82 -0.83 1.93 -3.46
C ILE A 82 -1.01 0.62 -4.22
N VAL A 83 0.09 -0.09 -4.46
CA VAL A 83 0.07 -1.46 -4.99
C VAL A 83 0.35 -2.41 -3.83
N MET A 84 -0.61 -3.27 -3.50
CA MET A 84 -0.53 -4.16 -2.34
C MET A 84 -0.35 -5.62 -2.76
N PHE A 85 0.57 -6.31 -2.10
CA PHE A 85 0.68 -7.77 -2.15
C PHE A 85 0.70 -8.37 -0.74
N ASP A 86 0.57 -9.69 -0.67
CA ASP A 86 0.59 -10.46 0.57
C ASP A 86 1.94 -11.18 0.72
N VAL A 87 2.67 -10.91 1.81
CA VAL A 87 3.99 -11.51 2.03
C VAL A 87 3.93 -13.03 2.25
N THR A 88 2.76 -13.59 2.53
CA THR A 88 2.55 -15.05 2.65
C THR A 88 2.18 -15.71 1.33
N SER A 89 2.03 -14.95 0.24
CA SER A 89 1.60 -15.47 -1.06
C SER A 89 2.47 -14.97 -2.20
N ARG A 90 3.39 -15.83 -2.67
CA ARG A 90 4.36 -15.50 -3.74
C ARG A 90 3.70 -15.04 -5.03
N ILE A 91 2.55 -15.62 -5.37
CA ILE A 91 1.82 -15.26 -6.60
C ILE A 91 1.39 -13.79 -6.59
N THR A 92 0.99 -13.27 -5.43
CA THR A 92 0.55 -11.87 -5.32
C THR A 92 1.70 -10.89 -5.57
N TYR A 93 2.92 -11.24 -5.16
CA TYR A 93 4.12 -10.46 -5.50
C TYR A 93 4.48 -10.59 -6.97
N LYS A 94 4.39 -11.80 -7.55
CA LYS A 94 4.63 -12.04 -8.98
C LYS A 94 3.69 -11.22 -9.88
N ASN A 95 2.49 -10.90 -9.40
CA ASN A 95 1.50 -10.10 -10.13
C ASN A 95 1.68 -8.57 -9.98
N VAL A 96 2.53 -8.09 -9.07
CA VAL A 96 2.80 -6.65 -8.87
C VAL A 96 3.19 -5.92 -10.18
N PRO A 97 4.08 -6.46 -11.05
CA PRO A 97 4.41 -5.83 -12.32
C PRO A 97 3.20 -5.60 -13.22
N ASN A 98 2.24 -6.53 -13.26
CA ASN A 98 1.01 -6.39 -14.05
C ASN A 98 0.15 -5.24 -13.52
N TRP A 99 -0.09 -5.20 -12.21
CA TRP A 99 -0.84 -4.11 -11.58
C TRP A 99 -0.19 -2.75 -11.79
N HIS A 100 1.13 -2.68 -11.66
CA HIS A 100 1.89 -1.47 -11.93
C HIS A 100 1.76 -1.05 -13.40
N ARG A 101 1.97 -1.97 -14.35
CA ARG A 101 1.86 -1.71 -15.79
C ARG A 101 0.50 -1.13 -16.13
N ASP A 102 -0.57 -1.81 -15.72
CA ASP A 102 -1.95 -1.41 -16.02
C ASP A 102 -2.26 -0.03 -15.42
N LEU A 103 -1.79 0.24 -14.20
CA LEU A 103 -1.93 1.55 -13.57
C LEU A 103 -1.17 2.65 -14.30
N THR A 104 0.11 2.43 -14.63
CA THR A 104 0.95 3.42 -15.30
C THR A 104 0.57 3.67 -16.76
N ARG A 105 -0.18 2.75 -17.37
CA ARG A 105 -0.77 2.97 -18.70
C ARG A 105 -1.83 4.07 -18.70
N VAL A 106 -2.52 4.28 -17.58
CA VAL A 106 -3.58 5.28 -17.44
C VAL A 106 -3.09 6.52 -16.69
N CYS A 107 -2.28 6.34 -15.65
CA CYS A 107 -1.73 7.40 -14.82
C CYS A 107 -0.21 7.46 -14.93
N GLU A 108 0.29 8.32 -15.81
CA GLU A 108 1.72 8.55 -15.95
C GLU A 108 2.25 9.42 -14.79
N ASN A 109 3.46 9.09 -14.30
CA ASN A 109 4.23 9.92 -13.38
C ASN A 109 3.57 10.27 -12.02
N ILE A 110 2.65 9.44 -11.52
CA ILE A 110 2.09 9.60 -10.17
C ILE A 110 2.97 8.95 -9.09
N PRO A 111 3.01 9.47 -7.86
CA PRO A 111 3.66 8.79 -6.74
C PRO A 111 2.95 7.48 -6.40
N ILE A 112 3.72 6.38 -6.33
CA ILE A 112 3.22 5.04 -6.06
C ILE A 112 4.01 4.43 -4.89
N VAL A 113 3.29 3.81 -3.96
CA VAL A 113 3.87 3.01 -2.87
C VAL A 113 3.57 1.53 -3.09
N LEU A 114 4.60 0.69 -3.02
CA LEU A 114 4.46 -0.76 -2.94
C LEU A 114 4.35 -1.18 -1.47
N THR A 115 3.34 -1.97 -1.12
CA THR A 115 3.16 -2.46 0.25
C THR A 115 3.10 -3.98 0.31
N GLY A 116 3.93 -4.59 1.15
CA GLY A 116 3.84 -6.00 1.51
C GLY A 116 3.04 -6.14 2.81
N ASN A 117 1.79 -6.60 2.71
CA ASN A 117 0.90 -6.75 3.85
C ASN A 117 1.05 -8.14 4.51
N LYS A 118 0.47 -8.28 5.71
CA LYS A 118 0.42 -9.51 6.52
C LYS A 118 1.75 -9.96 7.13
N VAL A 119 2.64 -9.01 7.42
CA VAL A 119 3.97 -9.30 7.99
C VAL A 119 3.91 -9.90 9.39
N GLU A 120 2.76 -9.81 10.08
CA GLU A 120 2.53 -10.50 11.35
C GLU A 120 2.55 -12.03 11.23
N ILE A 121 2.39 -12.58 10.02
CA ILE A 121 2.41 -14.03 9.80
C ILE A 121 3.86 -14.51 9.70
N LYS A 122 4.28 -15.33 10.66
CA LYS A 122 5.66 -15.85 10.77
C LYS A 122 6.11 -16.64 9.53
N ASP A 123 5.20 -17.37 8.89
CA ASP A 123 5.49 -18.15 7.68
C ASP A 123 5.52 -17.28 6.40
N ARG A 124 6.39 -16.26 6.42
CA ARG A 124 6.60 -15.32 5.32
C ARG A 124 7.18 -16.04 4.10
N LYS A 125 6.49 -15.97 2.96
CA LYS A 125 6.88 -16.63 1.70
C LYS A 125 7.66 -15.74 0.74
N VAL A 126 7.47 -14.42 0.84
CA VAL A 126 8.16 -13.38 0.06
C VAL A 126 9.09 -12.60 0.99
N LYS A 127 10.38 -12.93 0.98
CA LYS A 127 11.39 -12.33 1.89
C LYS A 127 11.84 -10.96 1.39
N ALA A 128 12.36 -10.12 2.28
CA ALA A 128 12.90 -8.78 1.96
C ALA A 128 13.83 -8.79 0.73
N LYS A 129 14.77 -9.75 0.68
CA LYS A 129 15.74 -9.90 -0.42
C LYS A 129 15.11 -10.19 -1.79
N GLN A 130 13.87 -10.71 -1.82
CA GLN A 130 13.15 -11.02 -3.05
C GLN A 130 12.34 -9.81 -3.55
N ILE A 131 12.15 -8.79 -2.72
CA ILE A 131 11.30 -7.64 -3.03
C ILE A 131 12.16 -6.57 -3.72
N THR A 132 12.38 -6.71 -5.02
CA THR A 132 13.28 -5.83 -5.79
C THR A 132 12.55 -4.88 -6.73
N PHE A 133 11.29 -5.16 -7.07
CA PHE A 133 10.49 -4.40 -8.03
C PHE A 133 10.45 -2.88 -7.75
N HIS A 134 10.31 -2.50 -6.47
CA HIS A 134 10.28 -1.09 -6.08
C HIS A 134 11.56 -0.34 -6.46
N ARG A 135 12.73 -0.98 -6.38
CA ARG A 135 14.00 -0.37 -6.82
C ARG A 135 14.08 -0.23 -8.33
N LYS A 136 13.62 -1.25 -9.08
CA LYS A 136 13.57 -1.23 -10.55
C LYS A 136 12.67 -0.12 -11.10
N LYS A 137 11.60 0.24 -10.37
CA LYS A 137 10.62 1.26 -10.78
C LYS A 137 10.69 2.56 -9.96
N ASN A 138 11.69 2.72 -9.10
CA ASN A 138 11.86 3.87 -8.20
C ASN A 138 10.62 4.18 -7.33
N LEU A 139 10.01 3.13 -6.78
CA LEU A 139 8.86 3.20 -5.88
C LEU A 139 9.31 3.15 -4.42
N GLN A 140 8.51 3.74 -3.54
CA GLN A 140 8.67 3.51 -2.11
C GLN A 140 8.11 2.14 -1.72
N TYR A 141 8.79 1.44 -0.83
CA TYR A 141 8.32 0.18 -0.25
C TYR A 141 8.08 0.28 1.26
N TYR A 142 7.03 -0.37 1.75
CA TYR A 142 6.81 -0.63 3.17
C TYR A 142 6.29 -2.06 3.43
N ASP A 143 6.89 -2.72 4.40
CA ASP A 143 6.24 -3.83 5.12
C ASP A 143 5.13 -3.24 6.01
N ILE A 144 3.92 -3.77 5.90
CA ILE A 144 2.77 -3.32 6.69
C ILE A 144 2.00 -4.50 7.27
N SER A 145 1.22 -4.23 8.32
CA SER A 145 0.23 -5.18 8.82
C SER A 145 -1.06 -4.46 9.16
N ALA A 146 -2.07 -4.66 8.32
CA ALA A 146 -3.43 -4.22 8.62
C ALA A 146 -4.03 -4.91 9.86
N LYS A 147 -3.41 -5.97 10.39
CA LYS A 147 -3.87 -6.64 11.62
C LYS A 147 -3.29 -6.03 12.90
N SER A 148 -2.04 -5.58 12.84
CA SER A 148 -1.29 -5.07 14.00
C SER A 148 -1.07 -3.56 14.03
N ASN A 149 -1.51 -2.83 12.99
CA ASN A 149 -1.20 -1.41 12.77
C ASN A 149 0.29 -1.13 12.47
N TYR A 150 1.11 -2.16 12.24
CA TYR A 150 2.52 -1.96 11.92
C TYR A 150 2.69 -1.20 10.59
N ASN A 151 3.42 -0.09 10.65
CA ASN A 151 3.69 0.84 9.54
C ASN A 151 2.44 1.34 8.80
N PHE A 152 1.28 1.30 9.44
CA PHE A 152 -0.03 1.47 8.80
C PHE A 152 -0.18 2.83 8.09
N GLU A 153 0.35 3.90 8.69
CA GLU A 153 0.27 5.26 8.17
C GLU A 153 1.42 5.64 7.21
N LYS A 154 2.52 4.86 7.20
CA LYS A 154 3.73 5.19 6.42
C LYS A 154 3.44 5.38 4.91
N PRO A 155 2.61 4.55 4.25
CA PRO A 155 2.23 4.77 2.85
C PRO A 155 1.57 6.12 2.61
N PHE A 156 0.57 6.49 3.43
CA PHE A 156 -0.16 7.75 3.30
C PHE A 156 0.74 8.96 3.57
N LEU A 157 1.58 8.88 4.59
CA LEU A 157 2.50 9.97 4.92
C LEU A 157 3.51 10.24 3.80
N TRP A 158 4.05 9.18 3.20
CA TRP A 158 4.98 9.34 2.07
C TRP A 158 4.28 9.94 0.85
N LEU A 159 3.07 9.47 0.53
CA LEU A 159 2.27 10.03 -0.56
C LEU A 159 1.92 11.50 -0.31
N ALA A 160 1.50 11.86 0.90
CA ALA A 160 1.21 13.23 1.29
C ALA A 160 2.41 14.15 1.09
N ARG A 161 3.61 13.73 1.54
CA ARG A 161 4.85 14.48 1.33
C ARG A 161 5.15 14.72 -0.15
N LYS A 162 4.97 13.70 -0.99
CA LYS A 162 5.20 13.80 -2.43
C LYS A 162 4.18 14.70 -3.13
N LEU A 163 2.90 14.56 -2.80
CA LEU A 163 1.82 15.33 -3.42
C LEU A 163 1.85 16.80 -3.00
N CYS A 164 2.20 17.08 -1.74
CA CYS A 164 2.30 18.45 -1.23
C CYS A 164 3.67 19.10 -1.49
N GLY A 165 4.68 18.33 -1.93
CA GLY A 165 6.04 18.83 -2.11
C GLY A 165 6.73 19.25 -0.81
N ASP A 166 6.28 18.76 0.35
CA ASP A 166 6.83 19.11 1.68
C ASP A 166 7.33 17.84 2.40
N ASN A 167 8.66 17.65 2.42
CA ASN A 167 9.28 16.53 3.13
C ASN A 167 9.15 16.61 4.66
N ASN A 168 8.86 17.79 5.22
CA ASN A 168 8.68 18.02 6.65
C ASN A 168 7.22 17.81 7.10
N LEU A 169 6.32 17.47 6.17
CA LEU A 169 4.95 17.11 6.49
C LEU A 169 4.94 15.88 7.41
N HIS A 170 4.18 15.95 8.49
CA HIS A 170 3.93 14.84 9.42
C HIS A 170 2.50 14.89 9.94
N PHE A 171 1.97 13.73 10.30
CA PHE A 171 0.67 13.62 10.94
C PHE A 171 0.77 14.09 12.39
N VAL A 172 -0.21 14.88 12.83
CA VAL A 172 -0.27 15.48 14.18
C VAL A 172 -1.27 14.78 15.08
N GLU A 173 -2.12 13.93 14.51
CA GLU A 173 -3.08 13.10 15.23
C GLU A 173 -2.87 11.64 14.83
N ALA A 174 -2.90 10.75 15.82
CA ALA A 174 -2.96 9.33 15.53
C ALA A 174 -4.39 8.97 15.07
N PRO A 175 -4.54 8.10 14.09
CA PRO A 175 -5.85 7.59 13.69
C PRO A 175 -6.51 6.89 14.89
N ALA A 176 -7.84 7.05 15.01
CA ALA A 176 -8.63 6.39 16.04
C ALA A 176 -8.76 4.89 15.72
N LEU A 177 -7.67 4.15 15.91
CA LEU A 177 -7.60 2.71 15.65
C LEU A 177 -8.06 1.93 16.86
N ALA A 178 -8.87 0.89 16.66
CA ALA A 178 -9.12 -0.09 17.70
C ALA A 178 -7.79 -0.76 18.09
N PRO A 179 -7.66 -1.24 19.34
CA PRO A 179 -6.50 -1.99 19.77
C PRO A 179 -6.19 -3.12 18.79
N PRO A 180 -4.92 -3.32 18.42
CA PRO A 180 -4.56 -4.34 17.47
C PRO A 180 -4.89 -5.74 18.02
N GLU A 181 -5.47 -6.61 17.18
CA GLU A 181 -5.72 -8.00 17.54
C GLU A 181 -4.43 -8.82 17.69
N PHE A 182 -3.33 -8.29 17.18
CA PHE A 182 -2.02 -8.91 17.23
C PHE A 182 -0.96 -7.84 17.40
N ASN A 183 -0.05 -8.02 18.36
CA ASN A 183 1.09 -7.13 18.55
C ASN A 183 2.31 -7.73 17.85
N ILE A 184 2.88 -6.98 16.92
CA ILE A 184 4.25 -7.22 16.46
C ILE A 184 5.17 -6.64 17.54
N ASP A 185 5.98 -7.48 18.18
CA ASP A 185 6.88 -7.01 19.22
C ASP A 185 8.04 -6.18 18.62
N ALA A 186 8.74 -5.45 19.49
CA ALA A 186 9.83 -4.57 19.07
C ALA A 186 11.00 -5.33 18.42
N ALA A 187 11.22 -6.60 18.78
CA ALA A 187 12.29 -7.42 18.23
C ALA A 187 11.95 -7.87 16.80
N ASP A 188 10.72 -8.30 16.54
CA ASP A 188 10.22 -8.65 15.22
C ASP A 188 10.21 -7.42 14.30
N ALA A 189 9.74 -6.26 14.79
CA ALA A 189 9.80 -4.99 14.05
C ALA A 189 11.23 -4.61 13.66
N ALA A 190 12.16 -4.63 14.63
CA ALA A 190 13.58 -4.34 14.38
C ALA A 190 14.21 -5.33 13.39
N ARG A 191 13.84 -6.61 13.46
CA ARG A 191 14.29 -7.64 12.50
C ARG A 191 13.81 -7.32 11.09
N TYR A 192 12.53 -7.00 10.90
CA TYR A 192 12.00 -6.66 9.58
C TYR A 192 12.67 -5.42 8.99
N GLU A 193 12.90 -4.39 9.80
CA GLU A 193 13.61 -3.18 9.35
C GLU A 193 15.08 -3.47 8.99
N ALA A 194 15.77 -4.30 9.77
CA ALA A 194 17.13 -4.73 9.48
C ALA A 194 17.21 -5.54 8.17
N GLU A 195 16.30 -6.50 7.96
CA GLU A 195 16.24 -7.30 6.74
C GLU A 195 15.98 -6.44 5.49
N LEU A 196 15.12 -5.42 5.58
CA LEU A 196 14.88 -4.48 4.48
C LEU A 196 16.10 -3.60 4.20
N ARG A 197 16.79 -3.13 5.24
CA ARG A 197 18.02 -2.34 5.10
C ARG A 197 19.14 -3.16 4.46
N GLU A 198 19.29 -4.41 4.87
CA GLU A 198 20.23 -5.34 4.22
C GLU A 198 19.86 -5.56 2.76
N ALA A 199 18.59 -5.84 2.46
CA ALA A 199 18.12 -6.08 1.09
C ALA A 199 18.32 -4.87 0.17
N ALA A 200 18.21 -3.64 0.68
CA ALA A 200 18.46 -2.43 -0.08
C ALA A 200 19.92 -2.30 -0.56
N ASN A 201 20.88 -2.89 0.18
CA ASN A 201 22.30 -2.87 -0.16
C ASN A 201 22.73 -4.01 -1.10
N ILE A 202 21.85 -4.99 -1.36
CA ILE A 202 22.14 -6.08 -2.30
C ILE A 202 22.02 -5.53 -3.74
N PRO A 203 22.97 -5.78 -4.64
CA PRO A 203 22.80 -5.45 -6.06
C PRO A 203 21.50 -6.03 -6.63
N LEU A 204 20.87 -5.31 -7.55
CA LEU A 204 19.74 -5.90 -8.27
C LEU A 204 20.27 -7.09 -9.10
N PRO A 205 19.53 -8.21 -9.16
CA PRO A 205 19.86 -9.25 -10.12
C PRO A 205 19.87 -8.64 -11.52
N GLU A 206 20.86 -9.02 -12.34
CA GLU A 206 20.89 -8.66 -13.76
C GLU A 206 19.55 -9.04 -14.38
N ASP A 207 19.01 -8.14 -15.19
CA ASP A 207 17.68 -8.30 -15.76
C ASP A 207 17.65 -9.60 -16.59
N ASP A 208 16.98 -10.64 -16.07
CA ASP A 208 16.28 -11.56 -16.95
C ASP A 208 15.15 -10.71 -17.55
N ASP A 209 15.44 -10.10 -18.69
CA ASP A 209 14.50 -9.49 -19.62
C ASP A 209 13.51 -10.57 -20.08
N ASP A 210 12.61 -11.03 -19.20
CA ASP A 210 11.47 -11.90 -19.52
C ASP A 210 10.53 -12.06 -18.30
N LEU A 211 9.77 -11.02 -17.97
CA LEU A 211 8.50 -11.13 -17.23
C LEU A 211 7.46 -10.10 -17.70
#